data_AF-A0A538ILH0-F1
#
_entry.id   AF-A0A538ILH0-F1
#
_cell.length_a   1.000
_cell.length_b   1.000
_cell.length_c   1.000
_cell.angle_alpha   90.00
_cell.angle_beta   90.00
_cell.angle_gamma   90.00
#
_symmetry.space_group_name_H-M   'P 1'
#
loop_
_entity.id
_entity.type
_entity.pdbx_description
1 polymer ?
#
loop_
_entity_poly.entity_id
_entity_poly.type
_entity_poly.pdbx_seq_one_letter_code
_entity_poly.pdbx_strand_id
1 'polypeptide(L)'
;MFVGLVIFGIFLAIGKWYPGSGADVLDWKPTRSYEDEIQLEMDDVDQMIEAQNERRRRSGRPELSEDEIRADVDAKQREQQQRAAEFRRSSGSDT
;
A
#
# COMPACT_ATOMS: atom_id res chain seq x y z
N MET A 1 36.33 -23.46 3.84
CA MET A 1 35.22 -24.30 3.36
C MET A 1 34.52 -25.05 4.50
N PHE A 2 35.24 -25.76 5.37
CA PHE A 2 34.64 -26.54 6.47
C PHE A 2 33.88 -25.70 7.51
N VAL A 3 34.44 -24.56 7.95
CA VAL A 3 33.79 -23.65 8.91
C VAL A 3 32.43 -23.13 8.41
N GLY A 4 32.33 -22.82 7.12
CA GLY A 4 31.07 -22.37 6.51
C GLY A 4 29.99 -23.46 6.51
N LEU A 5 30.37 -24.71 6.26
CA LEU A 5 29.47 -25.86 6.32
C LEU A 5 28.97 -26.13 7.75
N VAL A 6 29.85 -25.97 8.74
CA VAL A 6 29.48 -26.11 10.16
C VAL A 6 28.49 -25.02 10.56
N ILE A 7 28.76 -23.75 10.23
CA ILE A 7 27.85 -22.63 10.50
C ILE A 7 26.50 -22.84 9.81
N PHE A 8 26.51 -23.25 8.54
CA PHE A 8 25.30 -23.54 7.79
C PHE A 8 24.49 -24.69 8.41
N GLY A 9 25.16 -25.75 8.85
CA GLY A 9 24.52 -26.87 9.55
C GLY A 9 23.86 -26.45 10.87
N ILE A 10 24.49 -25.53 11.61
CA ILE A 10 23.91 -24.95 12.84
C ILE A 10 22.63 -24.18 12.54
N PHE A 11 22.61 -23.33 11.50
CA PHE A 11 21.40 -22.60 11.10
C PHE A 11 20.26 -23.54 10.68
N LEU A 12 20.57 -24.61 9.94
CA LEU A 12 19.58 -25.61 9.57
C LEU A 12 19.02 -26.36 10.78
N ALA A 13 19.87 -26.68 11.75
CA ALA A 13 19.44 -27.32 12.98
C ALA A 13 18.52 -26.40 13.79
N ILE A 14 18.90 -25.13 13.97
CA ILE A 14 18.06 -24.15 14.65
C ILE A 14 16.71 -24.04 13.95
N GLY A 15 16.68 -23.87 12.62
CA GLY A 15 15.41 -23.78 11.87
C GLY A 15 14.53 -25.03 11.95
N LYS A 16 15.12 -26.23 12.06
CA LYS A 16 14.37 -27.50 12.10
C LYS A 16 13.81 -27.84 13.48
N TRP A 17 14.52 -27.47 14.55
CA TRP A 17 14.17 -27.84 15.93
C TRP A 17 13.62 -26.68 16.77
N TYR A 18 13.68 -25.44 16.28
CA TYR A 18 13.05 -24.31 16.96
C TYR A 18 11.53 -24.30 16.74
N PRO A 19 10.70 -24.33 17.80
CA PRO A 19 9.25 -24.50 17.71
C PRO A 19 8.48 -23.21 17.35
N GLY A 20 9.12 -22.03 17.39
CA GLY A 20 8.51 -20.76 17.02
C GLY A 20 8.75 -20.42 15.55
N SER A 21 7.82 -19.71 14.91
CA SER A 21 8.08 -19.10 13.61
C SER A 21 8.93 -17.84 13.79
N GLY A 22 9.72 -17.46 12.78
CA GLY A 22 10.41 -16.16 12.80
C GLY A 22 9.45 -14.97 12.96
N ALA A 23 8.17 -15.16 12.60
CA ALA A 23 7.11 -14.17 12.82
C ALA A 23 6.74 -14.05 14.30
N ASP A 24 6.74 -15.15 15.07
CA ASP A 24 6.49 -15.12 16.52
C ASP A 24 7.63 -14.43 17.29
N VAL A 25 8.86 -14.50 16.77
CA VAL A 25 10.03 -13.79 17.33
C VAL A 25 9.92 -12.29 17.09
N LEU A 26 9.36 -11.89 15.95
CA LEU A 26 9.23 -10.48 15.58
C LEU A 26 8.02 -9.81 16.24
N ASP A 27 6.98 -10.56 16.64
CA ASP A 27 5.69 -10.11 17.21
C ASP A 27 5.33 -8.69 16.76
N TRP A 28 5.38 -8.45 15.45
CA TRP A 28 5.22 -7.09 14.93
C TRP A 28 3.78 -6.67 15.13
N LYS A 29 3.57 -5.81 16.12
CA LYS A 29 2.29 -5.15 16.38
C LYS A 29 2.37 -3.72 15.89
N PRO A 30 1.31 -3.19 15.26
CA PRO A 30 1.19 -1.78 14.99
C PRO A 30 1.49 -0.98 16.27
N THR A 31 2.31 0.05 16.15
CA THR A 31 2.71 0.89 17.30
C THR A 31 1.58 1.85 17.72
N ARG A 32 0.50 1.91 16.93
CA ARG A 32 -0.62 2.83 17.06
C ARG A 32 -1.94 2.06 16.96
N SER A 33 -3.00 2.64 17.53
CA SER A 33 -4.34 2.10 17.39
C SER A 33 -4.88 2.31 15.97
N TYR A 34 -5.91 1.55 15.59
CA TYR A 34 -6.58 1.75 14.30
C TYR A 34 -7.21 3.15 14.19
N GLU A 35 -7.80 3.65 15.27
CA GLU A 35 -8.36 5.00 15.32
C GLU A 35 -7.28 6.09 15.11
N ASP A 36 -6.06 5.88 15.61
CA ASP A 36 -4.94 6.80 15.37
C ASP A 36 -4.45 6.74 13.92
N GLU A 37 -4.39 5.54 13.33
CA GLU A 37 -4.00 5.36 11.93
C GLU A 37 -5.00 6.05 10.99
N ILE A 38 -6.30 5.90 11.24
CA ILE A 38 -7.34 6.57 10.44
C ILE A 38 -7.21 8.10 10.54
N GLN A 39 -6.98 8.63 11.75
CA GLN A 39 -6.78 10.08 11.92
C GLN A 39 -5.56 10.59 11.14
N LEU A 40 -4.44 9.85 11.21
CA LEU A 40 -3.23 10.21 10.48
C LEU A 40 -3.43 10.15 8.96
N GLU A 41 -4.17 9.15 8.46
CA GLU A 41 -4.50 9.06 7.04
C GLU A 41 -5.37 10.23 6.58
N MET A 42 -6.33 10.67 7.39
CA MET A 42 -7.15 11.84 7.10
C MET A 42 -6.29 13.12 7.05
N ASP A 43 -5.42 13.32 8.05
CA ASP A 43 -4.51 14.47 8.10
C ASP A 43 -3.53 14.47 6.92
N ASP A 44 -3.07 13.30 6.47
CA ASP A 44 -2.20 13.17 5.30
C ASP A 44 -2.93 13.56 4.01
N VAL A 45 -4.21 13.22 3.87
CA VAL A 45 -5.03 13.64 2.72
C VAL A 45 -5.17 15.16 2.69
N ASP A 46 -5.48 15.79 3.82
CA ASP A 46 -5.62 17.25 3.90
C ASP A 46 -4.31 17.96 3.52
N GLN A 47 -3.16 17.46 3.99
CA GLN A 47 -1.85 17.99 3.62
C GLN A 47 -1.57 17.85 2.13
N MET A 48 -1.96 16.73 1.50
CA MET A 48 -1.81 16.55 0.05
C MET A 48 -2.68 17.53 -0.74
N ILE A 49 -3.93 17.75 -0.32
CA ILE A 49 -4.86 18.70 -0.97
C ILE A 49 -4.28 20.12 -0.88
N GLU A 50 -3.82 20.54 0.30
CA GLU A 50 -3.24 21.86 0.50
C GLU A 50 -1.97 22.05 -0.33
N ALA A 51 -1.09 21.04 -0.39
CA ALA A 51 0.10 21.09 -1.23
C ALA A 51 -0.22 21.23 -2.73
N GLN A 52 -1.30 20.60 -3.21
CA GLN A 52 -1.78 20.78 -4.57
C GLN A 52 -2.36 22.18 -4.80
N ASN A 53 -3.17 22.67 -3.86
CA ASN A 53 -3.78 24.00 -3.94
C ASN A 53 -2.73 25.10 -3.90
N GLU A 54 -1.68 24.96 -3.09
CA GLU A 54 -0.54 25.87 -3.10
C GLU A 54 0.13 25.95 -4.49
N ARG A 55 0.33 24.80 -5.15
CA ARG A 55 0.84 24.79 -6.53
C ARG A 55 -0.14 25.44 -7.51
N ARG A 56 -1.45 25.21 -7.34
CA ARG A 56 -2.51 25.80 -8.18
C ARG A 56 -2.54 27.31 -8.04
N ARG A 57 -2.51 27.84 -6.81
CA ARG A 57 -2.40 29.27 -6.49
C ARG A 57 -1.21 29.92 -7.20
N ARG A 58 -0.01 29.33 -7.10
CA ARG A 58 1.20 29.83 -7.78
C ARG A 58 1.06 29.89 -9.30
N SER A 59 0.30 28.96 -9.87
CA SER A 59 0.04 28.89 -11.32
C SER A 59 -1.21 29.63 -11.78
N GLY A 60 -1.92 30.32 -10.88
CA GLY A 60 -3.19 31.01 -11.17
C GLY A 60 -4.36 30.08 -11.51
N ARG A 61 -4.27 28.80 -11.18
CA ARG A 61 -5.35 27.82 -11.37
C ARG A 61 -6.31 27.86 -10.19
N PRO A 62 -7.62 27.59 -10.40
CA PRO A 62 -8.56 27.41 -9.29
C PRO A 62 -8.09 26.29 -8.36
N GLU A 63 -8.32 26.50 -7.06
CA GLU A 63 -8.16 25.46 -6.04
C GLU A 63 -9.17 24.33 -6.24
N LEU A 64 -8.83 23.15 -5.74
CA LEU A 64 -9.74 22.01 -5.68
C LEU A 64 -10.26 21.84 -4.26
N SER A 65 -11.55 21.62 -4.16
CA SER A 65 -12.19 21.10 -2.96
C SER A 65 -12.02 19.58 -2.84
N GLU A 66 -12.18 19.06 -1.62
CA GLU A 66 -12.14 17.62 -1.37
C GLU A 66 -13.22 16.88 -2.17
N ASP A 67 -14.43 17.45 -2.29
CA ASP A 67 -15.53 16.84 -3.02
C ASP A 67 -15.25 16.74 -4.53
N GLU A 68 -14.59 17.73 -5.13
CA GLU A 68 -14.15 17.66 -6.53
C GLU A 68 -13.11 16.55 -6.73
N ILE A 69 -12.19 16.39 -5.77
CA ILE A 69 -11.19 15.32 -5.81
C ILE A 69 -11.85 13.95 -5.69
N ARG A 70 -12.79 13.79 -4.76
CA ARG A 70 -13.58 12.54 -4.60
C ARG A 70 -14.33 12.21 -5.90
N ALA A 71 -14.99 13.19 -6.51
CA ALA A 71 -15.71 12.98 -7.76
C ALA A 71 -14.79 12.54 -8.91
N ASP A 72 -13.59 13.12 -9.02
CA ASP A 72 -12.57 12.72 -10.02
C ASP A 72 -12.05 11.29 -9.77
N VAL A 73 -11.78 10.93 -8.51
CA VAL A 73 -11.35 9.57 -8.14
C VAL A 73 -12.43 8.55 -8.50
N ASP A 74 -13.69 8.81 -8.17
CA ASP A 74 -14.82 7.93 -8.48
C ASP A 74 -15.01 7.75 -10.00
N ALA A 75 -14.81 8.81 -10.77
CA ALA A 75 -14.85 8.74 -12.23
C ALA A 75 -13.73 7.85 -12.78
N LYS A 76 -12.49 8.04 -12.29
CA LYS A 76 -11.33 7.24 -12.70
C LYS A 76 -11.45 5.77 -12.30
N GLN A 77 -11.99 5.49 -11.11
CA GLN A 77 -12.20 4.12 -10.64
C GLN A 77 -13.21 3.39 -11.54
N ARG A 78 -14.29 4.05 -11.94
CA ARG A 78 -15.26 3.51 -12.90
C ARG A 78 -14.63 3.22 -14.26
N GLU A 79 -13.82 4.12 -14.79
CA GLU A 79 -13.08 3.90 -16.05
C GLU A 79 -12.13 2.70 -15.95
N GLN A 80 -11.38 2.57 -14.85
CA GLN A 80 -10.49 1.43 -14.63
C GLN A 80 -11.25 0.11 -14.56
N GLN A 81 -12.39 0.07 -13.86
CA GLN A 81 -13.24 -1.13 -13.79
C GLN A 81 -13.79 -1.53 -15.17
N GLN A 82 -14.20 -0.56 -15.99
CA GLN A 82 -14.67 -0.80 -17.35
C GLN A 82 -13.56 -1.41 -18.22
N ARG A 83 -12.36 -0.81 -18.20
CA ARG A 83 -11.19 -1.35 -18.92
C ARG A 83 -10.85 -2.76 -18.46
N ALA A 84 -10.82 -3.02 -17.15
CA ALA A 84 -10.55 -4.35 -16.62
C ALA A 84 -11.59 -5.39 -17.07
N ALA A 85 -12.87 -4.99 -17.16
CA ALA A 85 -13.94 -5.85 -17.67
C ALA A 85 -13.85 -6.09 -19.18
N GLU A 86 -13.38 -5.12 -19.96
CA GLU A 86 -13.09 -5.28 -21.39
C GLU A 86 -11.93 -6.25 -21.62
N PHE A 87 -10.80 -6.07 -20.93
CA PHE A 87 -9.66 -6.99 -21.02
C PHE A 87 -10.04 -8.43 -20.65
N ARG A 88 -10.85 -8.62 -19.60
CA ARG A 88 -11.34 -9.95 -19.23
C ARG A 88 -12.21 -10.57 -20.32
N ARG A 89 -13.07 -9.77 -20.97
CA ARG A 89 -13.91 -10.24 -22.08
C ARG A 89 -13.08 -10.61 -23.31
N SER A 90 -12.11 -9.78 -23.70
CA SER A 90 -11.25 -10.07 -24.86
C SER A 90 -10.33 -11.27 -24.62
N SER A 91 -9.81 -11.44 -23.40
CA SER A 91 -8.94 -12.59 -23.06
C SER A 91 -9.69 -13.91 -22.97
N GLY A 92 -11.00 -13.88 -22.73
CA GLY A 92 -11.85 -15.08 -22.68
C GLY A 92 -12.43 -15.51 -24.03
N SER A 93 -12.28 -14.71 -25.10
CA SER A 93 -12.74 -15.04 -26.45
C SER A 93 -11.69 -15.71 -27.34
N ASP A 94 -10.45 -15.85 -26.85
CA ASP A 94 -9.31 -16.47 -27.57
C ASP A 94 -9.08 -17.96 -27.21
N THR A 95 -10.03 -18.60 -26.49
CA THR A 95 -10.04 -20.04 -26.19
C THR A 95 -11.33 -20.69 -26.68
#